data_AF-A0A350IG82-F1
#
_entry.id   AF-A0A350IG82-F1
#
_cell.length_a   1.000
_cell.length_b   1.000
_cell.length_c   1.000
_cell.angle_alpha   90.00
_cell.angle_beta   90.00
_cell.angle_gamma   90.00
#
_symmetry.space_group_name_H-M   'P 1'
#
loop_
_entity.id
_entity.type
_entity.pdbx_description
1 polymer ?
#
loop_
_entity_poly.entity_id
_entity_poly.type
_entity_poly.pdbx_seq_one_letter_code
_entity_poly.pdbx_strand_id
1 'polypeptide(L)'
;MVQLTKPQIHSVLLEILKEVDSFCKEKGLRYSMAYGTLLGAVRHKGFIPWDDDIDILMPRPDFERFVAEFGKEPGARYRCLYNTDNENECFMHFFAKVHDSWTVSNQGNSVKYRFGLNIDIFPVDGKPDDVNVQRKMERMLSSCSHRLNICGTGFRLFDFHQPLFSKLSAHLHGEQYWIRKMLETMRKYDFDKCAKAGSVSVKYNGLREIFDRSMFENYTELEFEGLRFPAFTGWEEFLSQQYGDYMQLPPENKRRTHNITAYLKDGYDMANVMTEL
;
A
#
# COMPACT_ATOMS: atom_id res chain seq x y z
N MET A 1 12.95 17.64 16.06
CA MET A 1 12.85 16.40 15.26
C MET A 1 14.20 16.08 14.63
N VAL A 2 14.51 14.81 14.39
CA VAL A 2 15.78 14.37 13.77
C VAL A 2 15.49 13.67 12.45
N GLN A 3 16.18 14.04 11.37
CA GLN A 3 15.99 13.39 10.07
C GLN A 3 16.55 11.96 10.10
N LEU A 4 15.78 11.02 9.58
CA LEU A 4 16.17 9.61 9.50
C LEU A 4 17.03 9.36 8.26
N THR A 5 18.08 8.56 8.45
CA THR A 5 18.86 7.98 7.34
C THR A 5 18.10 6.83 6.70
N LYS A 6 18.50 6.43 5.49
CA LYS A 6 17.85 5.31 4.81
C LYS A 6 17.86 3.99 5.60
N PRO A 7 18.97 3.56 6.22
CA PRO A 7 18.94 2.37 7.08
C PRO A 7 17.96 2.49 8.25
N GLN A 8 17.85 3.68 8.86
CA GLN A 8 16.88 3.91 9.93
C GLN A 8 15.43 3.88 9.42
N ILE A 9 15.17 4.35 8.19
CA ILE A 9 13.87 4.20 7.55
C ILE A 9 13.54 2.71 7.37
N HIS A 10 14.48 1.93 6.82
CA HIS A 10 14.31 0.47 6.67
C HIS A 10 14.02 -0.21 8.00
N SER A 11 14.72 0.14 9.08
CA SER A 11 14.45 -0.41 10.42
C SER A 11 13.04 -0.06 10.91
N VAL A 12 12.59 1.19 10.76
CA VAL A 12 11.22 1.59 11.17
C VAL A 12 10.16 0.82 10.37
N LEU A 13 10.35 0.69 9.05
CA LEU A 13 9.43 -0.05 8.18
C LEU A 13 9.37 -1.53 8.55
N LEU A 14 10.52 -2.15 8.86
CA LEU A 14 10.58 -3.53 9.30
C LEU A 14 9.85 -3.73 10.64
N GLU A 15 9.98 -2.81 11.60
CA GLU A 15 9.22 -2.89 12.85
C GLU A 15 7.72 -2.75 12.64
N ILE A 16 7.28 -1.87 11.73
CA ILE A 16 5.87 -1.78 11.36
C ILE A 16 5.40 -3.13 10.78
N LEU A 17 6.18 -3.74 9.89
CA LEU A 17 5.84 -5.03 9.30
C LEU A 17 5.79 -6.16 10.34
N LYS A 18 6.72 -6.19 11.32
CA LYS A 18 6.70 -7.14 12.44
C LYS A 18 5.44 -7.03 13.27
N GLU A 19 5.00 -5.81 13.59
CA GLU A 19 3.76 -5.61 14.34
C GLU A 19 2.54 -6.06 13.55
N VAL A 20 2.49 -5.74 12.26
CA VAL A 20 1.42 -6.19 11.36
C VAL A 20 1.39 -7.71 11.24
N ASP A 21 2.54 -8.36 11.08
CA ASP A 21 2.67 -9.82 11.03
C ASP A 21 2.17 -10.48 12.32
N SER A 22 2.64 -9.99 13.47
CA SER A 22 2.25 -10.48 14.79
C SER A 22 0.72 -10.40 14.99
N PHE A 23 0.13 -9.25 14.69
CA PHE A 23 -1.31 -9.05 14.77
C PHE A 23 -2.07 -9.98 13.81
N CYS A 24 -1.59 -10.14 12.57
CA CYS A 24 -2.24 -11.01 11.60
C CYS A 24 -2.19 -12.47 12.04
N LYS A 25 -1.07 -12.94 12.60
CA LYS A 25 -0.91 -14.28 13.16
C LYS A 25 -1.86 -14.52 14.33
N GLU A 26 -1.95 -13.56 15.26
CA GLU A 26 -2.88 -13.64 16.41
C GLU A 26 -4.35 -13.74 15.96
N LYS A 27 -4.74 -12.94 14.96
CA LYS A 27 -6.13 -12.81 14.52
C LYS A 27 -6.53 -13.80 13.42
N GLY A 28 -5.58 -14.61 12.96
CA GLY A 28 -5.76 -15.51 11.81
C GLY A 28 -6.12 -14.75 10.54
N LEU A 29 -5.47 -13.60 10.31
CA LEU A 29 -5.66 -12.78 9.11
C LEU A 29 -4.61 -13.12 8.06
N ARG A 30 -5.07 -13.22 6.81
CA ARG A 30 -4.20 -13.51 5.67
C ARG A 30 -3.63 -12.24 5.08
N TYR A 31 -2.33 -12.25 4.78
CA TYR A 31 -1.67 -11.21 4.00
C TYR A 31 -0.45 -11.78 3.26
N SER A 32 0.09 -11.01 2.32
CA SER A 32 1.32 -11.35 1.59
C SER A 32 2.16 -10.11 1.38
N MET A 33 3.49 -10.22 1.47
CA MET A 33 4.39 -9.26 0.83
C MET A 33 4.04 -9.13 -0.65
N ALA A 34 4.19 -7.93 -1.22
CA ALA A 34 3.81 -7.65 -2.60
C ALA A 34 4.80 -6.70 -3.29
N TYR A 35 4.64 -6.56 -4.61
CA TYR A 35 5.36 -5.61 -5.45
C TYR A 35 6.89 -5.55 -5.17
N GLY A 36 7.41 -4.37 -4.83
CA GLY A 36 8.84 -4.13 -4.55
C GLY A 36 9.34 -4.92 -3.35
N THR A 37 8.52 -5.05 -2.31
CA THR A 37 8.83 -5.82 -1.09
C THR A 37 9.01 -7.30 -1.39
N LEU A 38 8.07 -7.91 -2.12
CA LEU A 38 8.15 -9.31 -2.53
C LEU A 38 9.36 -9.55 -3.45
N LEU A 39 9.60 -8.64 -4.39
CA LEU A 39 10.78 -8.70 -5.25
C LEU A 39 12.09 -8.59 -4.44
N GLY A 40 12.10 -7.73 -3.41
CA GLY A 40 13.19 -7.60 -2.44
C GLY A 40 13.46 -8.90 -1.70
N ALA A 41 12.43 -9.51 -1.12
CA ALA A 41 12.52 -10.80 -0.42
C ALA A 41 13.13 -11.89 -1.32
N VAL A 42 12.65 -11.99 -2.56
CA VAL A 42 13.13 -13.03 -3.49
C VAL A 42 14.58 -12.77 -3.91
N ARG A 43 14.88 -11.54 -4.36
CA ARG A 43 16.14 -11.21 -5.06
C ARG A 43 17.27 -10.77 -4.14
N HIS A 44 16.96 -10.08 -3.04
CA HIS A 44 17.93 -9.48 -2.13
C HIS A 44 17.86 -10.05 -0.70
N LYS A 45 16.87 -10.90 -0.38
CA LYS A 45 16.59 -11.37 0.99
C LYS A 45 16.27 -10.23 1.96
N GLY A 46 15.74 -9.13 1.44
CA GLY A 46 15.55 -7.89 2.17
C GLY A 46 15.12 -6.75 1.26
N PHE A 47 15.29 -5.50 1.71
CA PHE A 47 14.98 -4.33 0.91
C PHE A 47 15.80 -4.31 -0.39
N ILE A 48 15.16 -3.85 -1.46
CA ILE A 48 15.90 -3.43 -2.65
C ILE A 48 16.71 -2.18 -2.27
N PRO A 49 18.03 -2.07 -2.56
CA PRO A 49 18.88 -1.03 -1.98
C PRO A 49 18.45 0.42 -2.24
N TRP A 50 17.76 0.68 -3.35
CA TRP A 50 17.23 2.00 -3.71
C TRP A 50 15.76 2.20 -3.33
N ASP A 51 15.08 1.17 -2.84
CA ASP A 51 13.67 1.22 -2.45
C ASP A 51 13.51 1.63 -0.98
N ASP A 52 12.34 2.15 -0.64
CA ASP A 52 12.08 2.83 0.64
C ASP A 52 10.64 2.66 1.14
N ASP A 53 9.91 1.67 0.64
CA ASP A 53 8.55 1.32 1.05
C ASP A 53 8.39 -0.17 1.37
N ILE A 54 7.27 -0.50 1.99
CA ILE A 54 6.77 -1.86 2.14
C ILE A 54 5.33 -1.90 1.66
N ASP A 55 5.03 -2.82 0.74
CA ASP A 55 3.69 -3.08 0.26
C ASP A 55 3.26 -4.51 0.62
N ILE A 56 2.02 -4.64 1.11
CA ILE A 56 1.39 -5.93 1.35
C ILE A 56 -0.01 -5.99 0.70
N LEU A 57 -0.42 -7.20 0.35
CA LEU A 57 -1.77 -7.53 -0.13
C LEU A 57 -2.55 -8.28 0.95
N MET A 58 -3.82 -7.93 1.11
CA MET A 58 -4.77 -8.65 1.98
C MET A 58 -6.06 -8.98 1.22
N PRO A 59 -6.60 -10.22 1.29
CA PRO A 59 -7.95 -10.50 0.82
C PRO A 59 -8.96 -9.55 1.48
N ARG A 60 -10.00 -9.13 0.75
CA ARG A 60 -11.00 -8.16 1.24
C ARG A 60 -11.57 -8.50 2.62
N PRO A 61 -11.97 -9.75 2.94
CA PRO A 61 -12.50 -10.07 4.27
C PRO A 61 -11.49 -9.83 5.40
N ASP A 62 -10.22 -10.18 5.16
CA ASP A 62 -9.13 -9.97 6.12
C ASP A 62 -8.79 -8.48 6.26
N PHE A 63 -8.73 -7.75 5.14
CA PHE A 63 -8.51 -6.32 5.12
C PHE A 63 -9.57 -5.56 5.94
N GLU A 64 -10.85 -5.91 5.81
CA GLU A 64 -11.93 -5.24 6.55
C GLU A 64 -11.85 -5.48 8.06
N ARG A 65 -11.50 -6.69 8.48
CA ARG A 65 -11.21 -6.99 9.90
C ARG A 65 -9.98 -6.23 10.38
N PHE A 66 -8.91 -6.21 9.59
CA PHE A 66 -7.66 -5.53 9.92
C PHE A 66 -7.88 -4.04 10.18
N VAL A 67 -8.48 -3.30 9.23
CA VAL A 67 -8.65 -1.84 9.35
C VAL A 67 -9.64 -1.44 10.46
N ALA A 68 -10.50 -2.36 10.88
CA ALA A 68 -11.45 -2.15 11.97
C ALA A 68 -10.78 -2.30 13.35
N GLU A 69 -9.77 -3.16 13.47
CA GLU A 69 -9.20 -3.56 14.77
C GLU A 69 -7.77 -3.05 15.02
N PHE A 70 -6.91 -2.97 14.00
CA PHE A 70 -5.48 -2.68 14.19
C PHE A 70 -5.23 -1.23 14.64
N GLY A 71 -4.46 -1.06 15.72
CA GLY A 71 -3.96 0.23 16.19
C GLY A 71 -5.07 1.23 16.54
N LYS A 72 -6.18 0.75 17.11
CA LYS A 72 -7.34 1.57 17.52
C LYS A 72 -7.30 1.98 18.98
N GLU A 73 -6.48 1.31 19.77
CA GLU A 73 -6.29 1.59 21.17
C GLU A 73 -5.69 3.00 21.40
N PRO A 74 -6.13 3.72 22.44
CA PRO A 74 -5.54 5.02 22.78
C PRO A 74 -4.03 4.89 23.04
N GLY A 75 -3.25 5.74 22.37
CA GLY A 75 -1.79 5.73 22.51
C GLY A 75 -1.05 4.67 21.69
N ALA A 76 -1.76 3.90 20.85
CA ALA A 76 -1.13 2.99 19.90
C ALA A 76 -0.02 3.70 19.11
N ARG A 77 1.20 3.13 19.13
CA ARG A 77 2.32 3.66 18.35
C ARG A 77 2.07 3.50 16.87
N TYR A 78 1.75 2.27 16.45
CA TYR A 78 1.44 1.94 15.06
C TYR A 78 -0.07 2.05 14.84
N ARG A 79 -0.48 2.91 13.91
CA ARG A 79 -1.90 3.22 13.70
C ARG A 79 -2.31 2.93 12.27
N CYS A 80 -3.46 2.26 12.10
CA CYS A 80 -4.03 2.00 10.80
C CYS A 80 -4.91 3.18 10.32
N LEU A 81 -4.50 3.82 9.23
CA LEU A 81 -5.23 4.86 8.53
C LEU A 81 -5.95 4.30 7.31
N TYR A 82 -7.27 4.44 7.30
CA TYR A 82 -8.12 4.06 6.18
C TYR A 82 -9.34 4.96 6.16
N ASN A 83 -9.48 5.79 5.12
CA ASN A 83 -10.48 6.86 5.04
C ASN A 83 -10.54 7.72 6.33
N THR A 84 -9.36 8.10 6.82
CA THR A 84 -9.19 8.86 8.07
C THR A 84 -9.02 10.34 7.73
N ASP A 85 -9.81 11.19 8.38
CA ASP A 85 -9.68 12.64 8.29
C ASP A 85 -9.97 13.27 9.66
N ASN A 86 -8.91 13.57 10.40
CA ASN A 86 -8.97 14.27 11.69
C ASN A 86 -7.81 15.27 11.81
N GLU A 87 -7.76 16.06 12.87
CA GLU A 87 -6.76 17.12 13.05
C GLU A 87 -5.31 16.62 12.91
N ASN A 88 -5.02 15.44 13.45
CA ASN A 88 -3.67 14.89 13.53
C ASN A 88 -3.30 13.97 12.35
N GLU A 89 -4.29 13.25 11.81
CA GLU A 89 -4.10 12.19 10.84
C GLU A 89 -5.06 12.36 9.67
N CYS A 90 -4.52 12.27 8.45
CA CYS A 90 -5.33 12.40 7.25
C CYS A 90 -4.79 11.46 6.17
N PHE A 91 -5.62 10.51 5.76
CA PHE A 91 -5.38 9.63 4.63
C PHE A 91 -6.71 9.12 4.07
N MET A 92 -7.01 9.54 2.84
CA MET A 92 -8.31 9.36 2.19
C MET A 92 -8.10 8.64 0.87
N HIS A 93 -8.18 7.31 0.90
CA HIS A 93 -7.86 6.45 -0.24
C HIS A 93 -8.48 5.04 -0.13
N PHE A 94 -8.34 4.23 -1.19
CA PHE A 94 -8.95 2.90 -1.28
C PHE A 94 -8.16 1.77 -0.60
N PHE A 95 -6.92 2.06 -0.22
CA PHE A 95 -6.03 1.15 0.50
C PHE A 95 -5.75 1.75 1.88
N ALA A 96 -5.13 0.99 2.78
CA ALA A 96 -4.80 1.44 4.12
C ALA A 96 -3.30 1.67 4.28
N LYS A 97 -2.94 2.53 5.23
CA LYS A 97 -1.56 2.72 5.67
C LYS A 97 -1.45 2.36 7.13
N VAL A 98 -0.43 1.61 7.52
CA VAL A 98 -0.03 1.53 8.93
C VAL A 98 1.19 2.40 9.10
N HIS A 99 1.10 3.41 9.97
CA HIS A 99 2.17 4.38 10.17
C HIS A 99 2.68 4.39 11.61
N ASP A 100 3.96 4.73 11.77
CA ASP A 100 4.56 4.99 13.07
C ASP A 100 4.28 6.43 13.52
N SER A 101 3.42 6.57 14.55
CA SER A 101 3.04 7.86 15.11
C SER A 101 4.19 8.64 15.74
N TRP A 102 5.34 8.02 16.01
CA TRP A 102 6.53 8.68 16.52
C TRP A 102 7.31 9.41 15.41
N THR A 103 6.97 9.18 14.15
CA THR A 103 7.64 9.75 13.00
C THR A 103 6.76 10.74 12.24
N VAL A 104 7.39 11.52 11.35
CA VAL A 104 6.73 12.40 10.38
C VAL A 104 7.31 12.09 9.01
N SER A 105 6.46 11.84 8.01
CA SER A 105 6.90 11.58 6.63
C SER A 105 6.47 12.73 5.71
N ASN A 106 7.42 13.34 5.02
CA ASN A 106 7.16 14.42 4.06
C ASN A 106 6.93 13.84 2.66
N GLN A 107 5.66 13.66 2.26
CA GLN A 107 5.28 13.17 0.93
C GLN A 107 5.20 14.27 -0.15
N GLY A 108 6.07 15.28 -0.04
CA GLY A 108 6.13 16.41 -0.97
C GLY A 108 5.22 17.59 -0.63
N ASN A 109 5.44 18.70 -1.33
CA ASN A 109 4.76 19.97 -1.08
C ASN A 109 3.29 19.91 -1.55
N SER A 110 2.35 20.41 -0.72
CA SER A 110 0.91 20.57 -1.04
C SER A 110 0.06 19.31 -0.97
N VAL A 111 0.56 18.22 -0.38
CA VAL A 111 -0.25 17.06 -0.04
C VAL A 111 -0.90 17.31 1.32
N LYS A 112 -2.21 17.09 1.43
CA LYS A 112 -2.93 17.33 2.71
C LYS A 112 -2.77 16.21 3.73
N TYR A 113 -2.22 15.07 3.31
CA TYR A 113 -2.10 13.88 4.13
C TYR A 113 -1.11 14.08 5.27
N ARG A 114 -1.44 13.49 6.42
CA ARG A 114 -0.69 13.62 7.68
C ARG A 114 -0.50 12.23 8.27
N PHE A 115 0.73 11.73 8.22
CA PHE A 115 1.15 10.44 8.78
C PHE A 115 2.68 10.35 8.87
N GLY A 116 3.19 9.38 9.63
CA GLY A 116 4.61 9.04 9.75
C GLY A 116 5.10 8.09 8.65
N LEU A 117 6.28 7.50 8.84
CA LEU A 117 6.73 6.35 8.05
C LEU A 117 5.68 5.26 8.10
N ASN A 118 5.42 4.63 6.96
CA ASN A 118 4.28 3.76 6.78
C ASN A 118 4.56 2.61 5.83
N ILE A 119 3.79 1.55 5.99
CA ILE A 119 3.65 0.48 5.00
C ILE A 119 2.25 0.56 4.39
N ASP A 120 2.14 0.10 3.13
CA ASP A 120 0.90 0.15 2.36
C ASP A 120 0.22 -1.23 2.34
N ILE A 121 -1.07 -1.22 2.65
CA ILE A 121 -1.89 -2.43 2.71
C ILE A 121 -2.96 -2.30 1.64
N PHE A 122 -2.80 -3.03 0.54
CA PHE A 122 -3.78 -3.02 -0.54
C PHE A 122 -4.77 -4.18 -0.40
N PRO A 123 -6.08 -3.91 -0.50
CA PRO A 123 -7.06 -4.97 -0.56
C PRO A 123 -6.99 -5.72 -1.90
N VAL A 124 -7.33 -7.00 -1.84
CA VAL A 124 -7.57 -7.89 -2.98
C VAL A 124 -9.06 -8.19 -3.04
N ASP A 125 -9.71 -7.74 -4.10
CA ASP A 125 -11.15 -7.87 -4.29
C ASP A 125 -11.48 -8.98 -5.29
N GLY A 126 -12.69 -9.54 -5.19
CA GLY A 126 -13.23 -10.41 -6.23
C GLY A 126 -13.34 -9.67 -7.57
N LYS A 127 -13.15 -10.39 -8.68
CA LYS A 127 -13.25 -9.86 -10.04
C LYS A 127 -14.23 -10.71 -10.86
N PRO A 128 -15.00 -10.10 -11.77
CA PRO A 128 -15.89 -10.85 -12.65
C PRO A 128 -15.10 -11.75 -13.60
N ASP A 129 -15.69 -12.84 -14.09
CA ASP A 129 -15.04 -13.74 -15.05
C ASP A 129 -14.92 -13.13 -16.46
N ASP A 130 -15.87 -12.25 -16.83
CA ASP A 130 -15.85 -11.60 -18.14
C ASP A 130 -14.74 -10.54 -18.25
N VAL A 131 -13.79 -10.78 -19.14
CA VAL A 131 -12.61 -9.94 -19.41
C VAL A 131 -12.97 -8.50 -19.81
N ASN A 132 -14.06 -8.29 -20.55
CA ASN A 132 -14.49 -6.94 -20.94
C ASN A 132 -15.06 -6.18 -19.75
N VAL A 133 -15.82 -6.88 -18.89
CA VAL A 133 -16.32 -6.32 -17.62
C VAL A 133 -15.15 -5.99 -16.69
N GLN A 134 -14.14 -6.88 -16.58
CA GLN A 134 -12.91 -6.60 -15.83
C GLN A 134 -12.21 -5.34 -16.32
N ARG A 135 -11.96 -5.21 -17.64
CA ARG A 135 -11.28 -4.02 -18.20
C ARG A 135 -12.05 -2.73 -17.94
N LYS A 136 -13.38 -2.76 -18.04
CA LYS A 136 -14.24 -1.61 -17.75
C LYS A 136 -14.17 -1.24 -16.27
N MET A 137 -14.19 -2.23 -15.39
CA MET A 137 -14.05 -2.07 -13.95
C MET A 137 -12.68 -1.46 -13.59
N GLU A 138 -11.57 -2.02 -14.07
CA GLU A 138 -10.23 -1.51 -13.78
C GLU A 138 -9.99 -0.10 -14.32
N ARG A 139 -10.52 0.23 -15.50
CA ARG A 139 -10.48 1.62 -16.01
C ARG A 139 -11.22 2.57 -15.09
N MET A 140 -12.35 2.15 -14.53
CA MET A 140 -13.11 2.97 -13.58
C MET A 140 -12.35 3.10 -12.25
N LEU A 141 -11.85 2.02 -11.70
CA LEU A 141 -11.09 2.04 -10.45
C LEU A 141 -9.81 2.88 -10.54
N SER A 142 -9.03 2.71 -11.62
CA SER A 142 -7.86 3.58 -11.90
C SER A 142 -8.27 5.04 -12.10
N SER A 143 -9.42 5.27 -12.74
CA SER A 143 -9.99 6.61 -12.91
C SER A 143 -10.32 7.23 -11.56
N CYS A 144 -11.01 6.52 -10.65
CA CYS A 144 -11.27 6.98 -9.29
C CYS A 144 -9.98 7.24 -8.50
N SER A 145 -9.03 6.30 -8.50
CA SER A 145 -7.75 6.47 -7.81
C SER A 145 -7.02 7.72 -8.29
N HIS A 146 -7.02 7.98 -9.60
CA HIS A 146 -6.45 9.22 -10.12
C HIS A 146 -7.15 10.47 -9.57
N ARG A 147 -8.49 10.51 -9.43
CA ARG A 147 -9.18 11.66 -8.82
C ARG A 147 -8.87 11.78 -7.34
N LEU A 148 -8.74 10.66 -6.61
CA LEU A 148 -8.38 10.68 -5.20
C LEU A 148 -6.99 11.26 -4.96
N ASN A 149 -6.02 10.85 -5.77
CA ASN A 149 -4.67 11.44 -5.75
C ASN A 149 -4.72 12.95 -6.00
N ILE A 150 -5.54 13.41 -6.95
CA ILE A 150 -5.74 14.85 -7.19
C ILE A 150 -6.38 15.53 -5.97
N CYS A 151 -7.41 14.94 -5.35
CA CYS A 151 -8.03 15.47 -4.13
C CYS A 151 -7.05 15.54 -2.94
N GLY A 152 -6.05 14.66 -2.91
CA GLY A 152 -4.96 14.69 -1.94
C GLY A 152 -3.98 15.86 -2.15
N THR A 153 -3.97 16.46 -3.35
CA THR A 153 -3.16 17.64 -3.68
C THR A 153 -3.96 18.93 -3.60
N GLY A 154 -3.31 20.04 -3.25
CA GLY A 154 -3.95 21.37 -3.30
C GLY A 154 -4.35 21.78 -4.72
N PHE A 155 -5.49 22.46 -4.87
CA PHE A 155 -5.97 22.94 -6.17
C PHE A 155 -5.04 24.05 -6.72
N ARG A 156 -4.37 23.76 -7.83
CA ARG A 156 -3.51 24.72 -8.56
C ARG A 156 -3.89 24.76 -10.04
N LEU A 157 -4.39 25.92 -10.47
CA LEU A 157 -4.88 26.17 -11.85
C LEU A 157 -3.80 25.98 -12.92
N PHE A 158 -2.55 26.35 -12.62
CA PHE A 158 -1.43 26.34 -13.58
C PHE A 158 -0.50 25.12 -13.45
N ASP A 159 -0.94 24.05 -12.79
CA ASP A 159 -0.18 22.81 -12.78
C ASP A 159 -0.56 21.96 -14.01
N PHE A 160 0.33 21.92 -15.00
CA PHE A 160 0.09 21.26 -16.29
C PHE A 160 0.34 19.74 -16.24
N HIS A 161 0.75 19.18 -15.10
CA HIS A 161 1.03 17.75 -14.96
C HIS A 161 -0.24 16.89 -14.80
N GLN A 162 -1.40 17.48 -14.50
CA GLN A 162 -2.67 16.74 -14.41
C GLN A 162 -3.72 17.32 -15.39
N PRO A 163 -4.48 16.48 -16.12
CA PRO A 163 -5.48 16.96 -17.07
C PRO A 163 -6.54 17.85 -16.40
N LEU A 164 -6.84 19.01 -17.00
CA LEU A 164 -7.80 19.98 -16.44
C LEU A 164 -9.17 19.37 -16.12
N PHE A 165 -9.67 18.48 -16.97
CA PHE A 165 -10.93 17.76 -16.72
C PHE A 165 -10.88 16.88 -15.48
N SER A 166 -9.77 16.15 -15.27
CA SER A 166 -9.56 15.33 -14.07
C SER A 166 -9.52 16.20 -12.82
N LYS A 167 -8.84 17.35 -12.88
CA LYS A 167 -8.79 18.34 -11.79
C LYS A 167 -10.16 18.87 -11.42
N LEU A 168 -10.88 19.39 -12.41
CA LEU A 168 -12.21 19.94 -12.20
C LEU A 168 -13.15 18.86 -11.63
N SER A 169 -13.13 17.66 -12.20
CA SER A 169 -13.93 16.53 -11.75
C SER A 169 -13.60 16.10 -10.31
N ALA A 170 -12.32 16.05 -9.95
CA ALA A 170 -11.84 15.71 -8.62
C ALA A 170 -12.33 16.72 -7.57
N HIS A 171 -12.05 18.01 -7.78
CA HIS A 171 -12.34 19.05 -6.78
C HIS A 171 -13.81 19.47 -6.73
N LEU A 172 -14.59 19.35 -7.81
CA LEU A 172 -16.03 19.61 -7.77
C LEU A 172 -16.81 18.59 -6.93
N HIS A 173 -16.45 17.31 -7.03
CA HIS A 173 -17.15 16.24 -6.29
C HIS A 173 -16.54 15.98 -4.91
N GLY A 174 -15.25 16.28 -4.74
CA GLY A 174 -14.51 16.01 -3.51
C GLY A 174 -14.18 14.53 -3.30
N GLU A 175 -13.29 14.26 -2.34
CA GLU A 175 -12.78 12.91 -2.08
C GLU A 175 -13.86 11.93 -1.62
N GLN A 176 -14.84 12.40 -0.82
CA GLN A 176 -15.90 11.56 -0.27
C GLN A 176 -16.77 10.93 -1.37
N TYR A 177 -17.01 11.66 -2.46
CA TYR A 177 -17.71 11.11 -3.62
C TYR A 177 -16.88 10.02 -4.30
N TRP A 178 -15.59 10.30 -4.56
CA TRP A 178 -14.72 9.39 -5.29
C TRP A 178 -14.39 8.12 -4.49
N ILE A 179 -14.20 8.24 -3.16
CA ILE A 179 -14.02 7.09 -2.26
C ILE A 179 -15.26 6.20 -2.31
N ARG A 180 -16.45 6.76 -2.09
CA ARG A 180 -17.70 6.00 -2.13
C ARG A 180 -17.87 5.25 -3.46
N LYS A 181 -17.70 5.95 -4.59
CA LYS A 181 -17.79 5.35 -5.92
C LYS A 181 -16.76 4.24 -6.13
N MET A 182 -15.55 4.44 -5.62
CA MET A 182 -14.48 3.46 -5.68
C MET A 182 -14.81 2.22 -4.84
N LEU A 183 -15.23 2.38 -3.59
CA LEU A 183 -15.58 1.30 -2.69
C LEU A 183 -16.81 0.51 -3.17
N GLU A 184 -17.84 1.18 -3.69
CA GLU A 184 -19.00 0.54 -4.32
C GLU A 184 -18.58 -0.34 -5.51
N THR A 185 -17.60 0.12 -6.29
CA THR A 185 -17.09 -0.64 -7.45
C THR A 185 -16.23 -1.82 -6.99
N MET A 186 -15.34 -1.62 -6.01
CA MET A 186 -14.45 -2.66 -5.46
C MET A 186 -15.25 -3.79 -4.80
N ARG A 187 -16.27 -3.43 -4.01
CA ARG A 187 -17.11 -4.38 -3.25
C ARG A 187 -18.21 -5.03 -4.07
N LYS A 188 -18.34 -4.70 -5.35
CA LYS A 188 -19.37 -5.25 -6.22
C LYS A 188 -19.27 -6.77 -6.36
N TYR A 189 -18.05 -7.30 -6.31
CA TYR A 189 -17.75 -8.71 -6.48
C TYR A 189 -17.13 -9.23 -5.18
N ASP A 190 -17.87 -10.11 -4.52
CA ASP A 190 -17.49 -10.77 -3.29
C ASP A 190 -16.25 -11.63 -3.52
N PHE A 191 -15.20 -11.42 -2.72
CA PHE A 191 -13.93 -12.15 -2.86
C PHE A 191 -14.17 -13.66 -2.82
N ASP A 192 -14.94 -14.18 -1.85
CA ASP A 192 -15.07 -15.63 -1.64
C ASP A 192 -15.96 -16.32 -2.68
N LYS A 193 -16.71 -15.56 -3.49
CA LYS A 193 -17.63 -16.10 -4.51
C LYS A 193 -17.09 -16.02 -5.94
N CYS A 194 -15.97 -15.33 -6.16
CA CYS A 194 -15.41 -15.16 -7.49
C CYS A 194 -14.29 -16.17 -7.76
N ALA A 195 -14.14 -16.60 -9.02
CA ALA A 195 -12.99 -17.42 -9.42
C ALA A 195 -11.72 -16.56 -9.58
N LYS A 196 -11.88 -15.28 -9.94
CA LYS A 196 -10.79 -14.33 -10.12
C LYS A 196 -10.76 -13.30 -8.98
N ALA A 197 -9.57 -12.84 -8.63
CA ALA A 197 -9.35 -11.79 -7.65
C ALA A 197 -8.15 -10.92 -8.02
N GLY A 198 -8.07 -9.72 -7.47
CA GLY A 198 -6.94 -8.83 -7.74
C GLY A 198 -7.01 -7.52 -6.99
N SER A 199 -5.85 -6.88 -6.83
CA SER A 199 -5.77 -5.53 -6.27
C SER A 199 -6.04 -4.46 -7.34
N VAL A 200 -6.31 -3.24 -6.90
CA VAL A 200 -6.46 -2.09 -7.80
C VAL A 200 -5.10 -1.41 -7.97
N SER A 201 -4.61 -1.34 -9.20
CA SER A 201 -3.42 -0.52 -9.49
C SER A 201 -3.76 0.98 -9.47
N VAL A 202 -2.91 1.77 -8.81
CA VAL A 202 -3.00 3.25 -8.78
C VAL A 202 -2.94 3.83 -10.20
N LYS A 203 -2.18 3.19 -11.10
CA LYS A 203 -2.11 3.54 -12.53
C LYS A 203 -2.64 2.38 -13.37
N TYR A 204 -3.59 2.66 -14.25
CA TYR A 204 -4.15 1.64 -15.13
C TYR A 204 -3.06 0.84 -15.86
N ASN A 205 -3.01 -0.45 -15.58
CA ASN A 205 -2.05 -1.41 -16.13
C ASN A 205 -2.75 -2.59 -16.85
N GLY A 206 -4.03 -2.43 -17.17
CA GLY A 206 -4.83 -3.48 -17.80
C GLY A 206 -5.37 -4.46 -16.77
N LEU A 207 -5.05 -5.74 -16.96
CA LEU A 207 -5.51 -6.84 -16.10
C LEU A 207 -4.35 -7.50 -15.36
N ARG A 208 -3.21 -6.81 -15.26
CA ARG A 208 -1.97 -7.37 -14.69
C ARG A 208 -2.08 -7.70 -13.20
N GLU A 209 -3.03 -7.11 -12.48
CA GLU A 209 -3.27 -7.40 -11.07
C GLU A 209 -4.29 -8.52 -10.83
N ILE A 210 -4.86 -9.12 -11.89
CA ILE A 210 -5.95 -10.10 -11.75
C ILE A 210 -5.42 -11.52 -11.97
N PHE A 211 -5.66 -12.38 -10.99
CA PHE A 211 -5.21 -13.77 -10.96
C PHE A 211 -6.36 -14.69 -10.54
N ASP A 212 -6.14 -16.01 -10.59
CA ASP A 212 -7.02 -16.96 -9.93
C ASP A 212 -7.05 -16.69 -8.43
N ARG A 213 -8.25 -16.67 -7.85
CA ARG A 213 -8.46 -16.37 -6.43
C ARG A 213 -7.65 -17.30 -5.52
N SER A 214 -7.47 -18.55 -5.93
CA SER A 214 -6.68 -19.55 -5.20
C SER A 214 -5.21 -19.15 -4.98
N MET A 215 -4.68 -18.24 -5.80
CA MET A 215 -3.37 -17.63 -5.54
C MET A 215 -3.36 -16.95 -4.18
N PHE A 216 -4.42 -16.22 -3.81
CA PHE A 216 -4.54 -15.47 -2.56
C PHE A 216 -5.12 -16.29 -1.39
N GLU A 217 -5.17 -17.62 -1.51
CA GLU A 217 -5.65 -18.51 -0.44
C GLU A 217 -4.50 -19.29 0.20
N ASN A 218 -3.41 -19.52 -0.53
CA ASN A 218 -2.29 -20.34 -0.12
C ASN A 218 -1.04 -19.48 0.02
N TYR A 219 -0.30 -19.71 1.10
CA TYR A 219 0.85 -18.90 1.47
C TYR A 219 2.05 -19.78 1.77
N THR A 220 3.23 -19.25 1.46
CA THR A 220 4.54 -19.74 1.88
C THR A 220 5.25 -18.63 2.63
N GLU A 221 6.25 -18.95 3.43
CA GLU A 221 7.10 -17.93 4.03
C GLU A 221 8.34 -17.70 3.15
N LEU A 222 8.73 -16.43 2.99
CA LEU A 222 9.97 -16.03 2.34
C LEU A 222 10.81 -15.19 3.32
N GLU A 223 12.13 -15.25 3.13
CA GLU A 223 13.08 -14.47 3.91
C GLU A 223 13.08 -12.99 3.49
N PHE A 224 13.04 -12.09 4.47
CA PHE A 224 13.17 -10.65 4.29
C PHE A 224 13.80 -10.04 5.57
N GLU A 225 14.98 -9.44 5.42
CA GLU A 225 15.74 -8.83 6.53
C GLU A 225 16.00 -9.82 7.68
N GLY A 226 16.35 -11.07 7.34
CA GLY A 226 16.63 -12.13 8.32
C GLY A 226 15.41 -12.74 9.01
N LEU A 227 14.21 -12.20 8.76
CA LEU A 227 12.93 -12.71 9.26
C LEU A 227 12.16 -13.43 8.15
N ARG A 228 11.04 -14.05 8.52
CA ARG A 228 10.16 -14.78 7.60
C ARG A 228 8.78 -14.17 7.59
N PHE A 229 8.30 -13.83 6.39
CA PHE A 229 6.98 -13.25 6.20
C PHE A 229 6.21 -13.98 5.09
N PRO A 230 4.87 -13.96 5.14
CA PRO A 230 4.03 -14.60 4.13
C PRO A 230 4.21 -14.01 2.73
N ALA A 231 4.21 -14.90 1.75
CA ALA A 231 4.05 -14.63 0.33
C ALA A 231 3.02 -15.62 -0.24
N PHE A 232 2.11 -15.18 -1.11
CA PHE A 232 1.18 -16.11 -1.75
C PHE A 232 1.92 -17.13 -2.64
N THR A 233 1.49 -18.39 -2.69
CA THR A 233 2.24 -19.48 -3.36
C THR A 233 2.54 -19.22 -4.84
N GLY A 234 1.69 -18.46 -5.54
CA GLY A 234 1.89 -18.05 -6.94
C GLY A 234 2.77 -16.81 -7.15
N TRP A 235 3.63 -16.46 -6.19
CA TRP A 235 4.44 -15.24 -6.22
C TRP A 235 5.37 -15.13 -7.44
N GLU A 236 5.85 -16.24 -7.99
CA GLU A 236 6.71 -16.24 -9.20
C GLU A 236 5.95 -15.72 -10.43
N GLU A 237 4.70 -16.18 -10.63
CA GLU A 237 3.83 -15.72 -11.72
C GLU A 237 3.52 -14.24 -11.56
N PHE A 238 3.21 -13.81 -10.34
CA PHE A 238 2.96 -12.40 -10.04
C PHE A 238 4.16 -11.52 -10.37
N LEU A 239 5.37 -11.88 -9.89
CA LEU A 239 6.58 -11.11 -10.20
C LEU A 239 6.89 -11.10 -11.69
N SER A 240 6.71 -12.23 -12.39
CA SER A 240 6.91 -12.31 -13.83
C SER A 240 5.93 -11.42 -14.60
N GLN A 241 4.65 -11.43 -14.22
CA GLN A 241 3.61 -10.61 -14.82
C GLN A 241 3.83 -9.10 -14.58
N GLN A 242 4.36 -8.74 -13.40
CA GLN A 242 4.59 -7.35 -13.04
C GLN A 242 5.88 -6.78 -13.65
N TYR A 243 6.97 -7.55 -13.62
CA TYR A 243 8.32 -7.05 -13.87
C TYR A 243 9.06 -7.74 -15.02
N GLY A 244 8.52 -8.84 -15.57
CA GLY A 244 9.18 -9.63 -16.62
C GLY A 244 10.31 -10.49 -16.06
N ASP A 245 11.51 -10.39 -16.63
CA ASP A 245 12.71 -11.02 -16.07
C ASP A 245 13.19 -10.24 -14.83
N TYR A 246 12.51 -10.49 -13.71
CA TYR A 246 12.67 -9.71 -12.48
C TYR A 246 13.97 -10.00 -11.72
N MET A 247 14.67 -11.09 -12.05
CA MET A 247 15.98 -11.39 -11.48
C MET A 247 17.07 -10.51 -12.11
N GLN A 248 16.87 -10.05 -13.35
CA GLN A 248 17.74 -9.06 -13.97
C GLN A 248 17.54 -7.69 -13.32
N LEU A 249 18.64 -7.05 -12.90
CA LEU A 249 18.57 -5.70 -12.35
C LEU A 249 18.21 -4.70 -13.46
N PRO A 250 17.28 -3.76 -13.20
CA PRO A 250 17.05 -2.67 -14.13
C PRO A 250 18.29 -1.77 -14.21
N PRO A 251 18.54 -1.16 -15.39
CA PRO A 251 19.54 -0.10 -15.54
C PRO A 251 19.35 1.00 -14.50
N GLU A 252 20.43 1.65 -14.08
CA GLU A 252 20.41 2.65 -12.99
C GLU A 252 19.39 3.77 -13.20
N ASN A 253 19.29 4.29 -14.43
CA ASN A 253 18.33 5.33 -14.80
C ASN A 253 16.86 4.88 -14.82
N LYS A 254 16.59 3.58 -14.64
CA LYS A 254 15.25 3.00 -14.54
C LYS A 254 14.93 2.53 -13.12
N ARG A 255 15.87 2.63 -12.17
CA ARG A 255 15.65 2.32 -10.75
C ARG A 255 14.76 3.42 -10.15
N ARG A 256 13.62 3.01 -9.60
CA ARG A 256 12.64 3.92 -8.99
C ARG A 256 12.82 3.92 -7.48
N THR A 257 12.66 5.08 -6.87
CA THR A 257 12.65 5.28 -5.41
C THR A 257 11.61 6.34 -5.10
N HIS A 258 10.97 6.25 -3.94
CA HIS A 258 9.99 7.24 -3.50
C HIS A 258 10.65 8.48 -2.91
N ASN A 259 11.97 8.44 -2.63
CA ASN A 259 12.75 9.52 -2.02
C ASN A 259 12.10 10.03 -0.73
N ILE A 260 11.61 9.11 0.11
CA ILE A 260 10.94 9.43 1.36
C ILE A 260 11.90 10.21 2.25
N THR A 261 11.43 11.38 2.70
CA THR A 261 12.11 12.16 3.72
C THR A 261 11.29 12.06 5.01
N ALA A 262 11.86 11.43 6.03
CA ALA A 262 11.19 11.20 7.30
C ALA A 262 12.02 11.70 8.50
N TYR A 263 11.31 12.01 9.58
CA TYR A 263 11.88 12.55 10.81
C TYR A 263 11.31 11.83 12.03
N LEU A 264 12.14 11.62 13.05
CA LEU A 264 11.70 11.22 14.38
C LEU A 264 11.27 12.46 15.19
N LYS A 265 10.10 12.38 15.83
CA LYS A 265 9.59 13.47 16.69
C LYS A 265 10.43 13.63 17.96
N ASP A 266 10.47 14.83 18.50
CA ASP A 266 11.17 15.10 19.76
C ASP A 266 10.53 14.31 20.91
N GLY A 267 11.37 13.78 21.81
CA GLY A 267 10.92 12.94 22.94
C GLY A 267 10.91 11.43 22.68
N TYR A 268 11.23 10.99 21.46
CA TYR A 268 11.42 9.57 21.12
C TYR A 268 12.88 9.27 20.78
N ASP A 269 13.31 8.03 21.00
CA ASP A 269 14.68 7.56 20.76
C ASP A 269 14.69 6.41 19.76
N MET A 270 15.59 6.46 18.78
CA MET A 270 15.82 5.39 17.82
C MET A 270 16.28 4.09 18.49
N ALA A 271 16.95 4.15 19.64
CA ALA A 271 17.32 2.96 20.39
C ALA A 271 16.08 2.14 20.81
N ASN A 272 14.95 2.80 21.07
CA ASN A 272 13.68 2.14 21.39
C ASN A 272 12.90 1.66 20.16
N VAL A 273 13.39 1.99 18.96
CA VAL A 273 12.85 1.46 17.69
C VAL A 273 13.61 0.22 17.27
N MET A 274 14.93 0.18 17.51
CA MET A 274 15.80 -0.90 17.07
C MET A 274 15.92 -2.03 18.10
N THR A 275 14.84 -2.40 18.80
CA THR A 275 14.86 -3.52 19.75
C THR A 275 15.26 -4.81 19.03
N GLU A 276 16.55 -5.15 19.20
CA GLU A 276 17.29 -6.38 18.88
C GLU A 276 16.89 -7.07 17.56
N LEU A 277 17.61 -6.72 16.48
CA LEU A 277 17.83 -7.59 15.31
C LEU A 277 18.74 -8.77 15.70
#